data_AF-A0A941FSR5-F1
#
_entry.id   AF-A0A941FSR5-F1
#
_cell.length_a   1.000
_cell.length_b   1.000
_cell.length_c   1.000
_cell.angle_alpha   90.00
_cell.angle_beta   90.00
_cell.angle_gamma   90.00
#
_symmetry.space_group_name_H-M   'P 1'
#
loop_
_entity.id
_entity.type
_entity.pdbx_description
1 polymer ?
#
loop_
_entity_poly.entity_id
_entity_poly.type
_entity_poly.pdbx_seq_one_letter_code
_entity_poly.pdbx_strand_id
1 'polypeptide(L)'
;MWVFEKDESRHIAYGTFLLQRIISEHPHIFKQVEKRMEELSPLAITLNTEGYDRLGNPFGNDQQAVLNFTLKQLSVRMEILARAKGKGLKKSIKAMKRNMGCYNAEIRYKHTVSLHSLMDCQWELECSV
;
A
#
# COMPACT_ATOMS: atom_id res chain seq x y z
N MET A 1 11.99 12.32 14.00
CA MET A 1 12.34 11.28 13.01
C MET A 1 11.32 10.12 12.99
N TRP A 2 11.00 9.50 14.15
CA TRP A 2 10.02 8.39 14.27
C TRP A 2 8.57 8.65 13.79
N VAL A 3 8.17 9.91 13.64
CA VAL A 3 6.80 10.27 13.21
C VAL A 3 6.57 9.90 11.74
N PHE A 4 7.55 10.16 10.86
CA PHE A 4 7.42 9.91 9.42
C PHE A 4 7.23 8.41 9.12
N GLU A 5 8.02 7.55 9.76
CA GLU A 5 7.89 6.09 9.60
C GLU A 5 6.50 5.57 10.02
N LYS A 6 5.92 6.15 11.08
CA LYS A 6 4.55 5.81 11.52
C LYS A 6 3.49 6.30 10.54
N ASP A 7 3.70 7.45 9.91
CA ASP A 7 2.78 7.99 8.91
C ASP A 7 2.81 7.16 7.62
N GLU A 8 4.01 6.80 7.15
CA GLU A 8 4.19 5.94 5.98
C GLU A 8 3.61 4.53 6.18
N SER A 9 3.70 3.98 7.38
CA SER A 9 3.04 2.71 7.72
C SER A 9 1.52 2.78 7.53
N ARG A 10 0.88 3.89 7.94
CA ARG A 10 -0.57 4.10 7.73
C ARG A 10 -0.91 4.31 6.26
N HIS A 11 -0.08 5.02 5.50
CA HIS A 11 -0.26 5.19 4.06
C HIS A 11 -0.23 3.84 3.32
N ILE A 12 0.78 3.02 3.60
CA ILE A 12 0.92 1.68 3.01
C ILE A 12 -0.26 0.79 3.41
N ALA A 13 -0.68 0.83 4.67
CA ALA A 13 -1.81 0.05 5.16
C ALA A 13 -3.13 0.44 4.47
N TYR A 14 -3.41 1.75 4.34
CA TYR A 14 -4.60 2.25 3.66
C TYR A 14 -4.61 1.89 2.17
N GLY A 15 -3.50 2.14 1.46
CA GLY A 15 -3.38 1.81 0.03
C GLY A 15 -3.56 0.31 -0.22
N THR A 16 -2.97 -0.54 0.64
CA THR A 16 -3.15 -1.99 0.57
C THR A 16 -4.61 -2.38 0.77
N PHE A 17 -5.27 -1.84 1.79
CA PHE A 17 -6.68 -2.13 2.06
C PHE A 17 -7.59 -1.73 0.89
N LEU A 18 -7.40 -0.53 0.34
CA LEU A 18 -8.19 -0.02 -0.77
C LEU A 18 -8.08 -0.94 -1.98
N LEU A 19 -6.87 -1.34 -2.37
CA LEU A 19 -6.65 -2.25 -3.47
C LEU A 19 -7.27 -3.63 -3.21
N GLN A 20 -7.10 -4.18 -2.00
CA GLN A 20 -7.70 -5.46 -1.64
C GLN A 20 -9.24 -5.41 -1.75
N ARG A 21 -9.86 -4.31 -1.33
CA ARG A 21 -11.31 -4.10 -1.48
C ARG A 21 -11.73 -4.08 -2.95
N ILE A 22 -11.06 -3.26 -3.78
CA ILE A 22 -11.37 -3.14 -5.20
C ILE A 22 -11.20 -4.49 -5.91
N ILE A 23 -10.14 -5.24 -5.59
CA ILE A 23 -9.89 -6.58 -6.15
C ILE A 23 -10.96 -7.59 -5.69
N SER A 24 -11.44 -7.50 -4.45
CA SER A 24 -12.52 -8.34 -3.94
C SER A 24 -13.85 -8.07 -4.65
N GLU A 25 -14.17 -6.81 -4.96
CA GLU A 25 -15.40 -6.41 -5.68
C GLU A 25 -15.29 -6.69 -7.19
N HIS A 26 -14.11 -6.50 -7.78
CA HIS A 26 -13.85 -6.64 -9.21
C HIS A 26 -12.57 -7.45 -9.48
N PRO A 27 -12.65 -8.81 -9.53
CA PRO A 27 -11.48 -9.67 -9.66
C PRO A 27 -10.64 -9.44 -10.92
N HIS A 28 -11.23 -8.89 -11.98
CA HIS A 28 -10.55 -8.59 -13.24
C HIS A 28 -9.54 -7.44 -13.12
N ILE A 29 -9.73 -6.52 -12.17
CA ILE A 29 -8.84 -5.37 -11.94
C ILE A 29 -7.45 -5.82 -11.48
N PHE A 30 -7.35 -6.98 -10.82
CA PHE A 30 -6.06 -7.49 -10.40
C PHE A 30 -5.04 -7.60 -11.53
N LYS A 31 -5.45 -8.03 -12.73
CA LYS A 31 -4.54 -8.12 -13.89
C LYS A 31 -3.99 -6.76 -14.29
N GLN A 32 -4.77 -5.69 -14.13
CA GLN A 32 -4.32 -4.33 -14.40
C GLN A 32 -3.31 -3.88 -13.34
N VAL A 33 -3.57 -4.18 -12.06
CA VAL A 33 -2.65 -3.87 -10.96
C VAL A 33 -1.32 -4.61 -11.12
N GLU A 34 -1.37 -5.90 -11.47
CA GLU A 34 -0.20 -6.72 -11.76
C GLU A 34 0.62 -6.14 -12.91
N LYS A 35 -0.03 -5.81 -14.04
CA LYS A 35 0.63 -5.15 -15.17
C LYS A 35 1.30 -3.82 -14.78
N ARG A 36 0.63 -2.99 -13.99
CA ARG A 36 1.21 -1.71 -13.52
C ARG A 36 2.40 -1.95 -12.60
N MET A 37 2.35 -2.95 -11.74
CA MET A 37 3.48 -3.31 -10.87
C MET A 37 4.67 -3.82 -11.69
N GLU A 38 4.44 -4.61 -12.74
CA GLU A 38 5.49 -5.04 -13.68
C GLU A 38 6.11 -3.86 -14.44
N GLU A 39 5.30 -2.91 -14.92
CA GLU A 39 5.77 -1.69 -15.60
C GLU A 39 6.63 -0.79 -14.69
N LEU A 40 6.27 -0.67 -13.42
CA LEU A 40 6.94 0.23 -12.46
C LEU A 40 8.14 -0.41 -11.76
N SER A 41 8.19 -1.74 -11.65
CA SER A 41 9.30 -2.47 -11.02
C SER A 41 10.68 -2.12 -11.59
N PRO A 42 10.92 -2.11 -12.91
CA PRO A 42 12.24 -1.75 -13.45
C PRO A 42 12.60 -0.30 -13.16
N LEU A 43 11.63 0.62 -13.18
CA LEU A 43 11.87 2.04 -12.85
C LEU A 43 12.32 2.20 -11.39
N ALA A 44 11.71 1.47 -10.46
CA ALA A 44 12.12 1.50 -9.05
C ALA A 44 13.54 0.95 -8.85
N ILE A 45 13.93 -0.09 -9.60
CA ILE A 45 15.29 -0.63 -9.58
C ILE A 45 16.29 0.39 -10.12
N THR A 46 16.01 0.98 -11.29
CA THR A 46 16.87 2.01 -11.90
C THR A 46 17.07 3.19 -10.97
N LEU A 47 16.02 3.69 -10.31
CA LEU A 47 16.14 4.80 -9.36
C LEU A 47 17.05 4.48 -8.17
N ASN A 48 17.01 3.25 -7.67
CA ASN A 48 17.88 2.82 -6.57
C ASN A 48 19.34 2.69 -7.02
N THR A 49 19.58 2.18 -8.24
CA THR A 49 20.93 2.11 -8.81
C THR A 49 21.49 3.51 -9.06
N GLU A 50 20.72 4.40 -9.70
CA GLU A 50 21.15 5.79 -9.96
C GLU A 50 21.43 6.56 -8.65
N GLY A 51 20.60 6.36 -7.63
CA GLY A 51 20.80 6.98 -6.32
C GLY A 51 22.10 6.52 -5.66
N TYR A 52 22.42 5.23 -5.78
CA TYR A 52 23.66 4.64 -5.27
C TYR A 52 24.88 5.15 -6.05
N ASP A 53 24.82 5.19 -7.38
CA ASP A 53 25.93 5.64 -8.23
C ASP A 53 26.26 7.13 -8.01
N ARG A 54 25.26 7.97 -7.74
CA ARG A 54 25.45 9.42 -7.51
C ARG A 54 25.98 9.76 -6.12
N LEU A 55 25.52 9.07 -5.09
CA LEU A 55 25.88 9.38 -3.69
C LEU A 55 27.05 8.54 -3.19
N GLY A 56 27.45 7.52 -3.94
CA GLY A 56 28.40 6.51 -3.52
C GLY A 56 27.87 5.71 -2.33
N ASN A 57 28.79 5.19 -1.53
CA ASN A 57 28.45 4.41 -0.34
C ASN A 57 28.92 5.08 0.97
N PRO A 58 28.29 6.19 1.40
CA PRO A 58 28.73 6.94 2.58
C PRO A 58 28.51 6.17 3.90
N PHE A 59 27.71 5.10 3.89
CA PHE A 59 27.36 4.32 5.09
C PHE A 59 27.86 2.86 5.05
N GLY A 60 28.61 2.45 4.01
CA GLY A 60 29.11 1.08 3.87
C GLY A 60 28.05 0.03 3.52
N ASN A 61 26.88 0.44 3.03
CA ASN A 61 25.78 -0.43 2.62
C ASN A 61 26.10 -1.15 1.31
N ASP A 62 25.95 -2.47 1.26
CA ASP A 62 26.10 -3.23 0.03
C ASP A 62 24.97 -2.90 -0.96
N GLN A 63 25.33 -2.50 -2.19
CA GLN A 63 24.41 -2.22 -3.28
C GLN A 63 23.46 -3.39 -3.54
N GLN A 64 23.96 -4.63 -3.45
CA GLN A 64 23.16 -5.83 -3.63
C GLN A 64 22.13 -5.99 -2.50
N ALA A 65 22.47 -5.61 -1.26
CA ALA A 65 21.53 -5.63 -0.15
C ALA A 65 20.36 -4.64 -0.36
N VAL A 66 20.62 -3.45 -0.89
CA VAL A 66 19.58 -2.44 -1.20
C VAL A 66 18.66 -2.92 -2.33
N LEU A 67 19.24 -3.52 -3.38
CA LEU A 67 18.47 -4.11 -4.48
C LEU A 67 17.60 -5.27 -3.99
N ASN A 68 18.17 -6.19 -3.22
CA ASN A 68 17.44 -7.32 -2.64
C ASN A 68 16.31 -6.87 -1.70
N PHE A 69 16.55 -5.82 -0.90
CA PHE A 69 15.51 -5.23 -0.07
C PHE A 69 14.36 -4.68 -0.92
N THR A 70 14.68 -3.94 -1.99
CA THR A 70 13.69 -3.38 -2.92
C THR A 70 12.84 -4.47 -3.58
N LEU A 71 13.49 -5.50 -4.12
CA LEU A 71 12.80 -6.64 -4.74
C LEU A 71 11.88 -7.35 -3.74
N LYS A 72 12.37 -7.58 -2.52
CA LYS A 72 11.55 -8.16 -1.43
C LYS A 72 10.32 -7.30 -1.13
N GLN A 73 10.47 -5.98 -1.07
CA GLN A 73 9.38 -5.04 -0.81
C GLN A 73 8.31 -5.06 -1.92
N LEU A 74 8.71 -5.24 -3.18
CA LEU A 74 7.79 -5.39 -4.31
C LEU A 74 7.06 -6.74 -4.29
N SER A 75 7.80 -7.83 -4.09
CA SER A 75 7.23 -9.19 -4.05
C SER A 75 6.21 -9.36 -2.92
N VAL A 76 6.50 -8.83 -1.72
CA VAL A 76 5.57 -8.88 -0.58
C VAL A 76 4.25 -8.17 -0.89
N ARG A 77 4.30 -7.01 -1.57
CA ARG A 77 3.09 -6.28 -1.97
C ARG A 77 2.24 -7.09 -2.96
N MET A 78 2.88 -7.71 -3.94
CA MET A 78 2.19 -8.57 -4.91
C MET A 78 1.52 -9.77 -4.24
N GLU A 79 2.19 -10.44 -3.32
CA GLU A 79 1.60 -11.55 -2.57
C GLU A 79 0.38 -11.11 -1.74
N ILE A 80 0.46 -9.97 -1.06
CA ILE A 80 -0.64 -9.45 -0.23
C ILE A 80 -1.87 -9.12 -1.09
N LEU A 81 -1.65 -8.56 -2.28
CA LEU A 81 -2.73 -8.24 -3.23
C LEU A 81 -3.31 -9.51 -3.86
N ALA A 82 -2.46 -10.48 -4.22
CA ALA A 82 -2.90 -11.77 -4.78
C ALA A 82 -3.78 -12.53 -3.78
N ARG A 83 -3.44 -12.47 -2.48
CA ARG A 83 -4.22 -13.07 -1.40
C ARG A 83 -5.63 -12.48 -1.25
N ALA A 84 -5.92 -11.30 -1.79
CA ALA A 84 -7.26 -10.72 -1.74
C ALA A 84 -8.20 -11.26 -2.81
N LYS A 85 -7.68 -11.88 -3.88
CA LYS A 85 -8.50 -12.61 -4.85
C LYS A 85 -9.35 -13.66 -4.13
N GLY A 86 -10.66 -13.57 -4.27
CA GLY A 86 -11.62 -14.53 -3.69
C GLY A 86 -11.76 -14.47 -2.16
N LYS A 87 -11.10 -13.53 -1.46
CA LYS A 87 -11.39 -13.26 -0.05
C LYS A 87 -12.51 -12.23 0.04
N GLY A 88 -13.54 -12.55 0.83
CA GLY A 88 -14.62 -11.60 1.12
C GLY A 88 -14.13 -10.39 1.90
N LEU A 89 -14.70 -9.22 1.61
CA LEU A 89 -14.36 -7.89 2.17
C LEU A 89 -14.12 -7.88 3.70
N LYS A 90 -14.94 -8.61 4.46
CA LYS A 90 -14.82 -8.73 5.93
C LYS A 90 -13.44 -9.25 6.38
N LYS A 91 -12.81 -10.16 5.62
CA LYS A 91 -11.49 -10.72 5.94
C LYS A 91 -10.38 -9.69 5.69
N SER A 92 -10.47 -8.91 4.62
CA SER A 92 -9.51 -7.84 4.29
C SER A 92 -9.54 -6.72 5.34
N ILE A 93 -10.74 -6.31 5.78
CA ILE A 93 -10.91 -5.34 6.88
C ILE A 93 -10.29 -5.87 8.18
N LYS A 94 -10.52 -7.15 8.53
CA LYS A 94 -9.96 -7.75 9.76
C LYS A 94 -8.43 -7.78 9.75
N ALA A 95 -7.82 -8.05 8.59
CA ALA A 95 -6.37 -8.04 8.44
C ALA A 95 -5.79 -6.63 8.58
N MET A 96 -6.43 -5.64 7.95
CA MET A 96 -6.07 -4.21 8.07
C MET A 96 -6.12 -3.72 9.52
N LYS A 97 -7.22 -3.97 10.25
CA LYS A 97 -7.36 -3.56 11.66
C LYS A 97 -6.24 -4.10 12.55
N ARG A 98 -5.82 -5.34 12.31
CA ARG A 98 -4.68 -5.96 13.01
C ARG A 98 -3.36 -5.27 12.69
N ASN A 99 -3.09 -4.98 11.43
CA ASN A 99 -1.84 -4.37 11.00
C ASN A 99 -1.68 -2.92 11.44
N MET A 100 -2.79 -2.17 11.54
CA MET A 100 -2.76 -0.78 12.02
C MET A 100 -2.85 -0.65 13.55
N GLY A 101 -3.01 -1.76 14.29
CA GLY A 101 -3.26 -1.72 15.74
C GLY A 101 -4.63 -1.13 16.12
N CYS A 102 -5.46 -0.73 15.14
CA CYS A 102 -6.78 -0.16 15.37
C CYS A 102 -7.84 -1.27 15.48
N TYR A 103 -7.88 -1.95 16.64
CA TYR A 103 -8.90 -2.97 16.91
C TYR A 103 -10.33 -2.39 17.00
N ASN A 104 -10.46 -1.10 17.32
CA ASN A 104 -11.72 -0.36 17.45
C ASN A 104 -12.07 0.54 16.24
N ALA A 105 -11.32 0.49 15.13
CA ALA A 105 -11.63 1.33 13.96
C ALA A 105 -12.98 0.94 13.33
N GLU A 106 -13.93 1.87 13.29
CA GLU A 106 -15.18 1.72 12.54
C GLU A 106 -15.00 2.39 11.17
N ILE A 107 -14.99 1.61 10.08
CA ILE A 107 -14.93 2.18 8.73
C ILE A 107 -16.33 2.66 8.39
N ARG A 108 -16.63 3.92 8.67
CA ARG A 108 -17.94 4.52 8.38
C ARG A 108 -17.90 5.17 7.00
N TYR A 109 -18.71 4.65 6.07
CA TYR A 109 -18.94 5.32 4.80
C TYR A 109 -19.86 6.52 5.07
N LYS A 110 -19.30 7.74 5.09
CA LYS A 110 -20.12 8.96 5.11
C LYS A 110 -20.54 9.27 3.67
N HIS A 111 -21.82 9.06 3.37
CA HIS A 111 -22.41 9.65 2.16
C HIS A 111 -22.69 11.14 2.47
N THR A 112 -21.75 12.04 2.15
CA THR A 112 -22.03 13.47 2.14
C THR A 112 -22.60 13.86 0.79
N VAL A 113 -23.93 13.88 0.69
CA VAL A 113 -24.61 14.48 -0.46
C VAL A 113 -24.55 16.00 -0.29
N SER A 114 -23.56 16.65 -0.91
CA SER A 114 -23.57 18.10 -1.12
C SER A 114 -23.61 18.37 -2.62
N LEU A 115 -24.66 19.07 -3.06
CA LEU A 115 -25.11 19.15 -4.44
C LEU A 115 -24.25 20.04 -5.37
N HIS A 116 -23.00 20.36 -5.02
CA HIS A 116 -22.24 21.40 -5.74
C HIS A 116 -20.72 21.26 -5.86
N SER A 117 -20.13 20.09 -5.59
CA SER A 117 -18.70 19.90 -5.84
C SER A 117 -18.42 18.45 -6.22
N LEU A 118 -17.40 18.28 -7.04
CA LEU A 118 -16.79 17.00 -7.43
C LEU A 118 -16.77 16.03 -6.24
N MET A 119 -17.02 14.74 -6.52
CA MET A 119 -17.05 13.64 -5.56
C MET A 119 -15.78 13.59 -4.70
N ASP A 120 -15.76 14.31 -3.59
CA ASP A 120 -14.76 14.16 -2.55
C ASP A 120 -15.15 12.95 -1.69
N CYS A 121 -14.69 11.77 -2.11
CA CYS A 121 -14.73 10.56 -1.30
C CYS A 121 -13.73 10.67 -0.14
N GLN A 122 -14.08 11.43 0.91
CA GLN A 122 -13.29 11.50 2.14
C GLN A 122 -13.58 10.28 3.02
N TRP A 123 -12.59 9.40 3.17
CA TRP A 123 -12.63 8.29 4.12
C TRP A 123 -11.96 8.71 5.43
N GLU A 124 -12.76 8.93 6.49
CA GLU A 124 -12.23 9.17 7.84
C GLU A 124 -11.97 7.84 8.55
N LEU A 125 -10.71 7.60 8.92
CA LEU A 125 -10.32 6.54 9.84
C LEU A 125 -10.27 7.11 11.25
N GLU A 126 -11.38 7.01 11.98
CA GLU A 126 -11.36 7.25 13.43
C GLU A 126 -10.79 6.00 14.12
N CYS A 127 -9.49 6.03 14.43
CA CYS A 127 -8.92 5.10 15.41
C CYS A 127 -9.14 5.70 16.81
N SER A 128 -10.20 5.29 17.50
CA SER A 128 -10.34 5.58 18.93
C SER A 128 -9.25 4.83 19.69
N VAL A 129 -8.40 5.60 20.38
CA VAL A 129 -7.38 5.12 21.33
C VAL A 129 -8.06 4.49 22.55
#